data_AF-A0A9J6GAI3-F1
#
_entry.id   AF-A0A9J6GAI3-F1
#
_cell.length_a   1.000
_cell.length_b   1.000
_cell.length_c   1.000
_cell.angle_alpha   90.00
_cell.angle_beta   90.00
_cell.angle_gamma   90.00
#
_symmetry.space_group_name_H-M   'P 1'
#
loop_
_entity.id
_entity.type
_entity.pdbx_description
1 polymer ?
#
loop_
_entity_poly.entity_id
_entity_poly.type
_entity_poly.pdbx_seq_one_letter_code
_entity_poly.pdbx_strand_id
1 'polypeptide(L)'
;MTQFYFYTWPPQGGSCHNDSSAYLTSIMQWAQDAGMWTGIVTTAKVTHATPGGSYAHTGHRDWESKVPEGCNAEDIAFQLVHRQPGSNFKVGAHDAKLSSLTAPLTGPLV
;
A
#
# COMPACT_ATOMS: atom_id res chain seq x y z
N MET A 1 46.32 19.83 13.93
CA MET A 1 45.04 20.15 13.26
C MET A 1 44.49 18.86 12.68
N THR A 2 43.58 18.22 13.41
CA THR A 2 42.97 16.94 13.03
C THR A 2 41.71 17.28 12.24
N GLN A 3 41.72 17.02 10.93
CA GLN A 3 40.55 17.16 10.08
C GLN A 3 39.59 16.00 10.38
N PHE A 4 38.39 16.30 10.88
CA PHE A 4 37.29 15.34 10.99
C PHE A 4 36.74 15.08 9.59
N TYR A 5 36.99 13.89 9.04
CA TYR A 5 36.36 13.44 7.81
C TYR A 5 34.88 13.13 8.10
N PHE A 6 33.99 14.05 7.76
CA PHE A 6 32.56 13.78 7.63
C PHE A 6 32.35 12.89 6.41
N TYR A 7 32.11 11.59 6.62
CA TYR A 7 31.56 10.73 5.58
C TYR A 7 30.12 11.17 5.30
N THR A 8 29.92 11.96 4.24
CA THR A 8 28.59 12.19 3.69
C THR A 8 28.15 10.89 3.01
N TRP A 9 27.13 10.23 3.56
CA TRP A 9 26.44 9.14 2.88
C TRP A 9 25.98 9.61 1.49
N PRO A 10 26.20 8.80 0.42
CA PRO A 10 25.67 9.13 -0.90
C PRO A 10 24.13 9.20 -0.83
N PRO A 11 23.51 10.11 -1.59
CA PRO A 11 22.05 10.19 -1.67
C PRO A 11 21.50 8.87 -2.22
N GLN A 12 20.59 8.23 -1.49
CA GLN A 12 19.98 6.92 -1.85
C GLN A 12 18.92 7.06 -2.96
N GLY A 13 19.21 7.86 -3.98
CA GLY A 13 18.33 8.08 -5.14
C GLY A 13 18.50 6.99 -6.20
N GLY A 14 18.27 5.73 -5.84
CA GLY A 14 18.41 4.61 -6.79
C GLY A 14 18.21 3.20 -6.22
N SER A 15 18.07 3.04 -4.90
CA SER A 15 17.77 1.75 -4.30
C SER A 15 16.27 1.49 -4.35
N CYS A 16 15.84 0.65 -5.29
CA CYS A 16 14.53 0.03 -5.21
C CYS A 16 14.54 -0.90 -3.99
N HIS A 17 14.07 -0.41 -2.84
CA HIS A 17 14.04 -1.17 -1.59
C HIS A 17 12.96 -2.25 -1.66
N ASN A 18 13.20 -3.29 -2.46
CA ASN A 18 12.33 -4.43 -2.64
C ASN A 18 13.05 -5.73 -2.27
N ASP A 19 13.43 -5.82 -0.99
CA ASP A 19 14.06 -7.01 -0.45
C ASP A 19 13.01 -7.85 0.28
N SER A 20 12.71 -9.04 -0.26
CA SER A 20 11.76 -9.98 0.34
C SER A 20 12.19 -10.47 1.72
N SER A 21 13.49 -10.43 2.06
CA SER A 21 13.98 -10.80 3.39
C SER A 21 13.62 -9.77 4.47
N ALA A 22 13.34 -8.52 4.07
CA ALA A 22 12.93 -7.45 4.95
C ALA A 22 11.39 -7.37 5.12
N TYR A 23 10.63 -8.27 4.51
CA TYR A 23 9.17 -8.25 4.59
C TYR A 23 8.72 -8.67 5.99
N LEU A 24 7.91 -7.81 6.62
CA LEU A 24 7.34 -8.06 7.93
C LEU A 24 5.88 -8.46 7.80
N THR A 25 5.50 -9.55 8.43
CA THR A 25 4.11 -9.99 8.43
C THR A 25 3.22 -8.99 9.18
N SER A 26 2.10 -8.61 8.58
CA SER A 26 1.12 -7.74 9.23
C SER A 26 0.17 -8.54 10.13
N ILE A 27 -0.46 -7.85 11.09
CA ILE A 27 -1.50 -8.45 11.94
C ILE A 27 -2.69 -8.99 11.12
N MET A 28 -2.93 -8.42 9.93
CA MET A 28 -3.98 -8.88 9.02
C MET A 28 -3.65 -10.24 8.42
N GLN A 29 -2.38 -10.50 8.10
CA GLN A 29 -1.96 -11.82 7.65
C GLN A 29 -2.15 -12.85 8.77
N TRP A 30 -1.73 -12.55 10.00
CA TRP A 30 -1.95 -13.46 11.13
C TRP A 30 -3.44 -13.75 11.39
N ALA A 31 -4.31 -12.75 11.27
CA ALA A 31 -5.75 -12.94 11.39
C ALA A 31 -6.31 -13.85 10.28
N GLN A 32 -5.83 -13.72 9.03
CA GLN A 32 -6.21 -14.60 7.94
C GLN A 32 -5.69 -16.03 8.12
N ASP A 33 -4.45 -16.18 8.58
CA ASP A 33 -3.85 -17.47 8.91
C ASP A 33 -4.64 -18.19 10.01
N ALA A 34 -5.22 -17.43 10.94
CA ALA A 34 -6.13 -17.92 11.97
C ALA A 34 -7.57 -18.17 11.48
N GLY A 35 -7.86 -17.99 10.18
CA GLY A 35 -9.19 -18.19 9.59
C GLY A 35 -10.20 -17.09 9.91
N MET A 36 -9.75 -15.94 10.44
CA MET A 36 -10.62 -14.80 10.77
C MET A 36 -10.89 -13.94 9.54
N TRP A 37 -12.02 -13.23 9.55
CA TRP A 37 -12.33 -12.25 8.52
C TRP A 37 -11.55 -10.96 8.76
N THR A 38 -11.00 -10.40 7.69
CA THR A 38 -10.18 -9.19 7.72
C THR A 38 -10.68 -8.16 6.72
N GLY A 39 -10.47 -6.89 7.04
CA GLY A 39 -10.88 -5.77 6.22
C GLY A 39 -10.33 -4.45 6.76
N ILE A 40 -10.31 -3.44 5.90
CA ILE A 40 -9.78 -2.11 6.22
C ILE A 40 -10.85 -1.08 5.91
N VAL A 41 -11.05 -0.17 6.86
CA VAL A 41 -11.91 1.00 6.70
C VAL A 41 -11.02 2.22 6.91
N THR A 42 -10.97 3.11 5.92
CA THR A 42 -10.18 4.33 6.00
C THR A 42 -10.90 5.48 5.30
N THR A 43 -10.61 6.72 5.74
CA THR A 43 -11.05 7.97 5.09
C THR A 43 -10.00 8.49 4.10
N ALA A 44 -8.82 7.89 4.06
CA ALA A 44 -7.81 8.17 3.04
C ALA A 44 -7.97 7.20 1.86
N LYS A 45 -7.17 7.37 0.80
CA LYS A 45 -7.04 6.35 -0.25
C LYS A 45 -6.65 5.00 0.37
N VAL A 46 -7.21 3.90 -0.12
CA VAL A 46 -6.87 2.54 0.39
C VAL A 46 -5.39 2.19 0.14
N THR A 47 -4.77 2.85 -0.83
CA THR A 47 -3.34 2.76 -1.17
C THR A 47 -2.46 3.69 -0.35
N HIS A 48 -3.03 4.57 0.49
CA HIS A 48 -2.26 5.48 1.32
C HIS A 48 -1.38 4.70 2.33
N ALA A 49 -0.36 5.34 2.89
CA ALA A 49 0.61 4.69 3.78
C ALA A 49 -0.03 3.96 4.97
N THR A 50 -1.04 4.55 5.60
CA THR A 50 -1.71 3.97 6.78
C THR A 50 -2.46 2.66 6.46
N PRO A 51 -3.39 2.62 5.48
CA PRO A 51 -3.98 1.35 5.07
C PRO A 51 -2.97 0.43 4.36
N GLY A 52 -2.09 0.97 3.53
CA GLY A 52 -1.04 0.23 2.82
C GLY A 52 -0.12 -0.56 3.76
N GLY A 53 0.24 -0.01 4.92
CA GLY A 53 1.09 -0.70 5.90
C GLY A 53 0.48 -1.98 6.50
N SER A 54 -0.82 -2.22 6.32
CA SER A 54 -1.47 -3.43 6.81
C SER A 54 -1.46 -4.59 5.81
N TYR A 55 -1.12 -4.36 4.55
CA TYR A 55 -1.12 -5.39 3.51
C TYR A 55 0.04 -5.34 2.51
N ALA A 56 0.62 -4.16 2.25
CA ALA A 56 1.63 -3.98 1.21
C ALA A 56 3.05 -3.92 1.80
N HIS A 57 3.99 -4.42 1.01
CA HIS A 57 5.42 -4.27 1.21
C HIS A 57 5.97 -3.41 0.08
N THR A 58 6.37 -2.18 0.40
CA THR A 58 6.92 -1.24 -0.57
C THR A 58 8.09 -0.49 0.03
N GLY A 59 9.09 -0.20 -0.79
CA GLY A 59 10.21 0.67 -0.44
C GLY A 59 9.84 2.15 -0.35
N HIS A 60 8.71 2.56 -0.94
CA HIS A 60 8.26 3.94 -0.94
C HIS A 60 6.73 4.04 -0.84
N ARG A 61 6.25 4.88 0.07
CA ARG A 61 4.80 5.07 0.32
C ARG A 61 4.03 5.67 -0.86
N ASP A 62 4.72 6.37 -1.75
CA ASP A 62 4.11 7.05 -2.90
C ASP A 62 3.95 6.13 -4.12
N TRP A 63 4.43 4.88 -4.06
CA TRP A 63 4.23 3.87 -5.11
C TRP A 63 2.82 3.27 -5.04
N GLU A 64 1.80 4.13 -5.00
CA GLU A 64 0.40 3.75 -4.84
C GLU A 64 -0.13 2.94 -6.02
N SER A 65 0.19 3.35 -7.25
CA SER A 65 -0.27 2.73 -8.50
C SER A 65 0.81 2.61 -9.59
N LYS A 66 2.00 3.17 -9.33
CA LYS A 66 3.12 3.13 -10.26
C LYS A 66 4.43 3.07 -9.49
N VAL A 67 5.30 2.17 -9.93
CA VAL A 67 6.68 2.04 -9.48
C VAL A 67 7.61 2.67 -10.53
N PRO A 68 8.73 3.30 -10.15
CA PRO A 68 9.74 3.79 -11.08
C PRO A 68 10.26 2.70 -12.01
N GLU A 69 10.56 3.08 -13.26
CA GLU A 69 11.17 2.16 -14.23
C GLU A 69 12.55 1.71 -13.74
N GLY A 70 12.85 0.41 -13.89
CA GLY A 70 14.08 -0.19 -13.37
C GLY A 70 13.98 -0.74 -11.95
N CYS A 71 12.86 -0.52 -11.25
CA CYS A 71 12.57 -1.20 -9.99
C CYS A 71 11.75 -2.47 -10.21
N ASN A 72 12.30 -3.62 -9.80
CA ASN A 72 11.55 -4.86 -9.71
C ASN A 72 10.70 -4.88 -8.42
N ALA A 73 9.75 -3.96 -8.30
CA ALA A 73 8.82 -3.86 -7.17
C ALA A 73 7.38 -3.75 -7.67
N GLU A 74 6.43 -4.19 -6.86
CA GLU A 74 5.00 -4.11 -7.16
C GLU A 74 4.39 -2.88 -6.49
N ASP A 75 3.48 -2.19 -7.17
CA ASP A 75 2.75 -1.06 -6.58
C ASP A 75 1.76 -1.53 -5.50
N ILE A 76 1.41 -0.61 -4.60
CA ILE A 76 0.54 -0.89 -3.45
C ILE A 76 -0.85 -1.38 -3.93
N ALA A 77 -1.41 -0.82 -5.00
CA ALA A 77 -2.71 -1.25 -5.53
C ALA A 77 -2.66 -2.68 -6.10
N PHE A 78 -1.59 -3.04 -6.81
CA PHE A 78 -1.39 -4.40 -7.31
C PHE A 78 -1.32 -5.41 -6.17
N GLN A 79 -0.58 -5.09 -5.11
CA GLN A 79 -0.48 -5.94 -3.92
C GLN A 79 -1.82 -6.10 -3.20
N LEU A 80 -2.66 -5.06 -3.15
CA LEU A 80 -4.00 -5.15 -2.57
C LEU A 80 -4.88 -6.20 -3.27
N VAL A 81 -4.78 -6.32 -4.60
CA VAL A 81 -5.65 -7.21 -5.38
C VAL A 81 -5.07 -8.61 -5.56
N HIS A 82 -3.75 -8.72 -5.72
CA HIS A 82 -3.09 -9.95 -6.16
C HIS A 82 -2.24 -10.63 -5.09
N ARG A 83 -1.86 -9.94 -4.01
CA ARG A 83 -1.02 -10.50 -2.93
C ARG A 83 -1.84 -10.71 -1.66
N GLN A 84 -1.47 -11.72 -0.88
CA GLN A 84 -1.94 -11.86 0.49
C GLN A 84 -1.14 -10.91 1.40
N PRO A 85 -1.78 -10.27 2.40
CA PRO A 85 -3.16 -10.48 2.84
C PRO A 85 -4.23 -9.68 2.08
N GLY A 86 -3.85 -8.74 1.21
CA GLY A 86 -4.80 -7.82 0.53
C GLY A 86 -5.92 -8.53 -0.24
N SER A 87 -5.58 -9.56 -1.02
CA SER A 87 -6.49 -10.27 -1.92
C SER A 87 -7.65 -10.99 -1.20
N ASN A 88 -7.50 -11.23 0.10
CA ASN A 88 -8.46 -11.96 0.93
C ASN A 88 -9.35 -11.04 1.77
N PHE A 89 -9.19 -9.72 1.67
CA PHE A 89 -10.05 -8.78 2.40
C PHE A 89 -11.51 -8.90 1.96
N LYS A 90 -12.39 -9.05 2.95
CA LYS A 90 -13.84 -9.14 2.72
C LYS A 90 -14.50 -7.77 2.65
N VAL A 91 -13.87 -6.75 3.27
CA VAL A 91 -14.36 -5.37 3.31
C VAL A 91 -13.21 -4.42 3.01
N GLY A 92 -13.37 -3.60 1.96
CA GLY A 92 -12.53 -2.45 1.68
C GLY A 92 -13.41 -1.21 1.63
N ALA A 93 -13.40 -0.41 2.70
CA ALA A 93 -14.14 0.85 2.72
C ALA A 93 -13.18 2.02 2.59
N HIS A 94 -13.42 2.83 1.56
CA HIS A 94 -12.78 4.09 1.27
C HIS A 94 -13.81 5.20 1.47
N ASP A 95 -13.62 6.03 2.48
CA ASP A 95 -14.34 7.30 2.60
C ASP A 95 -13.50 8.40 1.95
N ALA A 96 -13.44 8.43 0.61
CA ALA A 96 -13.39 9.75 -0.01
C ALA A 96 -14.78 10.32 0.12
N LYS A 97 -14.94 11.18 1.13
CA LYS A 97 -15.84 12.33 1.13
C LYS A 97 -17.17 12.02 0.45
N LEU A 98 -18.18 11.72 1.26
CA LEU A 98 -19.61 11.77 0.97
C LEU A 98 -20.02 12.96 0.04
N SER A 99 -19.69 12.92 -1.27
CA SER A 99 -20.04 13.99 -2.22
C SER A 99 -19.86 13.67 -3.72
N SER A 100 -19.36 12.51 -4.18
CA SER A 100 -19.18 12.32 -5.64
C SER A 100 -19.47 10.95 -6.25
N LEU A 101 -20.01 9.97 -5.51
CA LEU A 101 -20.40 8.67 -6.09
C LEU A 101 -21.89 8.30 -5.91
N THR A 102 -22.70 9.18 -5.32
CA THR A 102 -24.17 9.10 -5.42
C THR A 102 -24.67 10.08 -6.47
N ALA A 103 -24.34 9.84 -7.74
CA ALA A 103 -25.25 10.23 -8.81
C ALA A 103 -26.11 8.98 -9.09
N PRO A 104 -27.41 8.99 -8.79
CA PRO A 104 -28.26 7.83 -9.03
C PRO A 104 -28.35 7.60 -10.54
N LEU A 105 -27.88 6.45 -11.03
CA LEU A 105 -28.21 5.96 -12.38
C LEU A 105 -29.65 5.40 -12.41
N THR A 106 -30.61 6.13 -11.84
CA THR A 106 -32.03 5.97 -12.15
C THR A 106 -32.42 7.05 -13.15
N GLY A 107 -32.08 6.82 -14.42
CA GLY A 107 -32.82 7.43 -15.52
C GLY A 107 -34.16 6.72 -15.68
N PRO A 108 -35.26 7.42 -15.98
CA PRO A 108 -36.58 6.81 -16.09
C PRO A 108 -36.65 5.88 -17.30
N LEU A 109 -37.32 4.73 -17.12
CA LEU A 109 -37.79 3.91 -18.22
C LEU A 109 -38.86 4.70 -18.99
N VAL A 110 -38.52 5.18 -20.19
CA VAL A 110 -39.45 5.48 -21.29
C VAL A 110 -38.77 5.07 -22.59
#